data_AF-R7UIF0-F1
#
_entry.id   AF-R7UIF0-F1
#
_cell.length_a   1.000
_cell.length_b   1.000
_cell.length_c   1.000
_cell.angle_alpha   90.00
_cell.angle_beta   90.00
_cell.angle_gamma   90.00
#
_symmetry.space_group_name_H-M   'P 1'
#
loop_
_entity.id
_entity.type
_entity.pdbx_description
1 polymer ?
#
loop_
_entity_poly.entity_id
_entity_poly.type
_entity_poly.pdbx_seq_one_letter_code
_entity_poly.pdbx_strand_id
1 'polypeptide(L)'
;MPLETYSECFDKRNVQEARRLTALRGHLNEILVDQLPVLGDLQRYLEQLGLIDPPQTKKDLVLEQLPELRENILKKYEGKWKKIAELQKKNNFNSSKQDMRQQAMRLASTYNIDAIESLISEPPKCVLCGAPSSKRCSRCQNEWYCR
;
A
#
# COMPACT_ATOMS: atom_id res chain seq x y z
N MET A 1 -4.23 -4.06 -21.73
CA MET A 1 -3.62 -4.51 -20.45
C MET A 1 -4.77 -4.61 -19.45
N PRO A 2 -5.25 -5.81 -19.11
CA PRO A 2 -6.52 -5.96 -18.40
C PRO A 2 -6.35 -5.67 -16.91
N LEU A 3 -7.30 -4.94 -16.33
CA LEU A 3 -7.36 -4.50 -14.93
C LEU A 3 -7.62 -5.64 -13.91
N GLU A 4 -7.79 -6.87 -14.40
CA GLU A 4 -8.24 -8.03 -13.61
C GLU A 4 -7.15 -8.62 -12.70
N THR A 5 -5.87 -8.31 -12.93
CA THR A 5 -4.76 -8.93 -12.17
C THR A 5 -4.43 -8.23 -10.84
N TYR A 6 -4.92 -7.02 -10.61
CA TYR A 6 -4.61 -6.24 -9.40
C TYR A 6 -5.46 -6.64 -8.18
N SER A 7 -6.75 -6.97 -8.37
CA SER A 7 -7.66 -7.35 -7.28
C SER A 7 -7.29 -8.70 -6.66
N GLU A 8 -6.92 -9.68 -7.49
CA GLU A 8 -6.53 -11.01 -7.01
C GLU A 8 -5.23 -11.02 -6.19
N CYS A 9 -4.31 -10.10 -6.48
CA CYS A 9 -3.04 -9.99 -5.77
C CYS A 9 -3.21 -9.28 -4.40
N PHE A 10 -4.17 -8.36 -4.31
CA PHE A 10 -4.54 -7.68 -3.07
C PHE A 10 -5.20 -8.65 -2.07
N ASP A 11 -6.12 -9.50 -2.54
CA ASP A 11 -6.84 -10.46 -1.70
C ASP A 11 -5.93 -11.57 -1.12
N LYS A 12 -4.98 -12.08 -1.92
CA LYS A 12 -4.07 -13.16 -1.47
C LYS A 12 -3.12 -12.70 -0.36
N ARG A 13 -2.69 -11.43 -0.36
CA ARG A 13 -1.83 -10.85 0.68
C ARG A 13 -2.58 -10.73 2.01
N ASN A 14 -3.84 -10.29 1.96
CA ASN A 14 -4.69 -10.15 3.14
C ASN A 14 -4.94 -11.48 3.86
N VAL A 15 -5.06 -12.59 3.14
CA VAL A 15 -5.29 -13.92 3.76
C VAL A 15 -4.07 -14.43 4.53
N GLN A 16 -2.85 -14.25 3.99
CA GLN A 16 -1.64 -14.65 4.71
C GLN A 16 -1.38 -13.75 5.93
N GLU A 17 -1.63 -12.45 5.81
CA GLU A 17 -1.52 -11.51 6.91
C GLU A 17 -2.56 -11.77 7.99
N ALA A 18 -3.80 -12.09 7.63
CA ALA A 18 -4.85 -12.48 8.58
C ALA A 18 -4.45 -13.72 9.40
N ARG A 19 -3.91 -14.77 8.76
CA ARG A 19 -3.42 -15.96 9.48
C ARG A 19 -2.29 -15.64 10.48
N ARG A 20 -1.39 -14.71 10.14
CA ARG A 20 -0.32 -14.27 11.05
C ARG A 20 -0.88 -13.45 12.20
N LEU A 21 -1.89 -12.61 11.95
CA LEU A 21 -2.54 -11.80 12.97
C LEU A 21 -3.34 -12.66 13.96
N THR A 22 -4.05 -13.69 13.50
CA THR A 22 -4.81 -14.60 14.39
C THR A 22 -3.90 -15.38 15.35
N ALA A 23 -2.61 -15.57 15.03
CA ALA A 23 -1.65 -16.19 15.96
C ALA A 23 -1.44 -15.36 17.24
N LEU A 24 -1.67 -14.04 17.18
CA LEU A 24 -1.56 -13.13 18.34
C LEU A 24 -2.67 -13.36 19.38
N ARG A 25 -3.76 -14.04 19.01
CA ARG A 25 -4.86 -14.37 19.94
C ARG A 25 -4.37 -15.14 21.16
N GLY A 26 -3.42 -16.06 20.98
CA GLY A 26 -2.85 -16.82 22.10
C GLY A 26 -1.94 -16.02 23.03
N HIS A 27 -1.65 -14.76 22.70
CA HIS A 27 -0.80 -13.87 23.49
C HIS A 27 -1.62 -12.81 24.25
N LEU A 28 -2.91 -12.65 23.92
CA LEU A 28 -3.87 -11.77 24.58
C LEU A 28 -4.57 -12.52 25.71
N ASN A 29 -3.90 -12.63 26.85
CA ASN A 29 -4.47 -13.23 28.06
C ASN A 29 -5.45 -12.28 28.74
N GLU A 30 -6.44 -12.81 29.46
CA GLU A 30 -7.45 -12.01 30.18
C GLU A 30 -6.83 -10.99 31.12
N ILE A 31 -5.74 -11.34 31.80
CA ILE A 31 -4.99 -10.43 32.68
C ILE A 31 -4.41 -9.24 31.90
N LEU A 32 -3.90 -9.45 30.69
CA LEU A 32 -3.35 -8.37 29.88
C LEU A 32 -4.44 -7.43 29.38
N VAL A 33 -5.61 -7.98 29.07
CA VAL A 33 -6.76 -7.20 28.60
C VAL A 33 -7.37 -6.40 29.74
N ASP A 34 -7.39 -6.96 30.95
CA ASP A 34 -7.83 -6.26 32.17
C ASP A 34 -6.89 -5.09 32.53
N GLN A 35 -5.58 -5.29 32.40
CA GLN A 35 -4.59 -4.22 32.64
C GLN A 35 -4.47 -3.21 31.49
N LEU A 36 -4.83 -3.59 30.26
CA LEU A 36 -4.75 -2.77 29.05
C LEU A 36 -6.06 -2.89 28.24
N PRO A 37 -7.14 -2.21 28.65
CA PRO A 37 -8.47 -2.36 28.05
C PRO A 37 -8.54 -1.97 26.56
N VAL A 38 -7.58 -1.17 26.09
CA VAL A 38 -7.41 -0.84 24.65
C VAL A 38 -7.19 -2.07 23.77
N LEU A 39 -6.71 -3.18 24.35
CA LEU A 39 -6.51 -4.43 23.64
C LEU A 39 -7.81 -5.24 23.48
N GLY A 40 -8.90 -4.86 24.15
CA GLY A 40 -10.20 -5.53 24.04
C GLY A 40 -10.81 -5.42 22.63
N ASP A 41 -10.70 -4.24 22.01
CA ASP A 41 -11.15 -4.05 20.61
C ASP A 41 -10.29 -4.85 19.63
N LEU A 42 -8.99 -4.97 19.89
CA LEU A 42 -8.08 -5.79 19.11
C LEU A 42 -8.42 -7.28 19.26
N GLN A 43 -8.69 -7.75 20.48
CA GLN A 43 -9.09 -9.13 20.73
C GLN A 43 -10.38 -9.48 19.97
N ARG A 44 -11.41 -8.62 20.06
CA ARG A 44 -12.67 -8.79 19.33
C ARG A 44 -12.45 -8.84 17.82
N TYR A 45 -11.59 -7.96 17.29
CA TYR A 45 -11.24 -7.96 15.87
C TYR A 45 -10.52 -9.24 15.43
N LEU A 46 -9.58 -9.74 16.24
CA LEU A 46 -8.86 -11.00 15.96
C LEU A 46 -9.79 -12.22 16.02
N GLU A 47 -10.78 -12.22 16.91
CA GLU A 47 -11.83 -13.25 16.99
C GLU A 47 -12.73 -13.23 15.75
N GLN A 48 -13.16 -12.04 15.30
CA GLN A 48 -13.91 -11.86 14.06
C GLN A 48 -13.12 -12.37 12.85
N LEU A 49 -11.83 -12.07 12.77
CA LEU A 49 -10.96 -12.59 11.71
C LEU A 49 -10.82 -14.12 11.74
N GLY A 50 -10.86 -14.74 12.92
CA GLY A 50 -10.79 -16.20 13.06
C GLY A 50 -12.07 -16.93 12.67
N LEU A 51 -13.22 -16.24 12.63
CA LEU A 51 -14.51 -16.76 12.17
C LEU A 51 -14.66 -16.69 10.64
N ILE A 52 -13.89 -15.82 9.99
CA ILE A 52 -13.87 -15.71 8.54
C ILE A 52 -13.02 -16.87 8.01
N ASP A 53 -13.68 -17.94 7.56
CA ASP A 53 -13.01 -19.00 6.84
C ASP A 53 -12.41 -18.39 5.57
N PRO A 54 -11.07 -18.35 5.42
CA PRO A 54 -10.49 -17.85 4.19
C PRO A 54 -10.98 -18.76 3.06
N PRO A 55 -11.34 -18.21 1.88
CA PRO A 55 -11.71 -19.03 0.74
C PRO A 55 -10.61 -20.06 0.56
N GLN A 56 -10.99 -21.35 0.47
CA GLN A 56 -10.00 -22.41 0.29
C GLN A 56 -9.16 -22.04 -0.93
N THR A 57 -7.91 -21.64 -0.68
CA THR A 57 -6.95 -21.43 -1.74
C THR A 57 -6.85 -22.76 -2.44
N LYS A 58 -7.42 -22.84 -3.66
CA LYS A 58 -7.09 -23.92 -4.58
C LYS A 58 -5.58 -23.98 -4.55
N LYS A 59 -5.02 -25.13 -4.17
CA LYS A 59 -3.57 -25.36 -4.24
C LYS A 59 -3.19 -25.52 -5.70
N ASP A 60 -3.51 -24.52 -6.52
CA ASP A 60 -2.81 -24.33 -7.76
C ASP A 60 -1.38 -24.03 -7.34
N LEU A 61 -0.46 -24.89 -7.79
CA LEU A 61 0.96 -24.69 -7.63
C LEU A 61 1.31 -23.33 -8.25
N VAL A 62 1.33 -22.27 -7.45
CA VAL A 62 1.87 -20.97 -7.87
C VAL A 62 3.38 -21.16 -7.93
N LEU A 63 3.86 -21.66 -9.06
CA LEU A 63 5.28 -21.64 -9.39
C LEU A 63 5.61 -20.17 -9.69
N GLU A 64 5.97 -19.42 -8.66
CA GLU A 64 6.41 -18.04 -8.83
C GLU A 64 7.61 -18.05 -9.81
N GLN A 65 7.53 -17.34 -10.93
CA GLN A 65 8.62 -17.22 -11.92
C GLN A 65 9.85 -16.44 -11.38
N LEU A 66 9.90 -16.18 -10.08
CA LEU A 66 11.00 -15.50 -9.40
C LEU A 66 12.38 -16.14 -9.62
N PRO A 67 12.56 -17.48 -9.65
CA PRO A 67 13.87 -18.07 -9.87
C PRO A 67 14.38 -17.78 -11.29
N GLU A 68 13.53 -17.93 -12.30
CA GLU A 68 13.90 -17.68 -13.69
C GLU A 68 14.24 -16.20 -13.94
N LEU A 69 13.41 -15.29 -13.41
CA LEU A 69 13.66 -13.85 -13.53
C LEU A 69 14.98 -13.46 -12.84
N ARG A 70 15.21 -13.98 -11.63
CA ARG A 70 16.44 -13.72 -10.86
C ARG A 70 17.66 -14.26 -11.60
N GLU A 71 17.63 -15.50 -12.07
CA GLU A 71 18.72 -16.10 -12.83
C GLU A 71 19.02 -15.32 -14.11
N ASN A 72 17.99 -14.89 -14.83
CA ASN A 72 18.15 -14.08 -16.04
C ASN A 72 18.79 -12.73 -15.74
N ILE A 73 18.41 -12.06 -14.65
CA ILE A 73 19.04 -10.81 -14.20
C ILE A 73 20.50 -11.06 -13.82
N LEU A 74 20.79 -12.12 -13.06
CA LEU A 74 22.15 -12.44 -12.64
C LEU A 74 23.06 -12.74 -13.84
N LYS A 75 22.61 -13.57 -14.79
CA LYS A 75 23.35 -13.88 -16.03
C LYS A 75 23.54 -12.63 -16.90
N LYS A 76 22.49 -11.82 -17.10
CA LYS A 76 22.54 -10.62 -17.97
C LYS A 76 23.54 -9.57 -17.48
N TYR A 77 23.66 -9.42 -16.16
CA TYR A 77 24.48 -8.40 -15.52
C TYR A 77 25.74 -8.94 -14.84
N GLU A 78 26.08 -10.20 -15.06
CA GLU A 78 27.34 -10.80 -14.62
C GLU A 78 28.54 -9.95 -15.07
N GLY A 79 29.46 -9.66 -14.16
CA GLY A 79 30.60 -8.77 -14.38
C GLY A 79 30.28 -7.27 -14.54
N LYS A 80 29.02 -6.87 -14.77
CA LYS A 80 28.61 -5.46 -14.97
C LYS A 80 28.22 -4.75 -13.67
N TRP A 81 28.09 -5.48 -12.56
CA TRP A 81 27.65 -4.95 -11.27
C TRP A 81 28.46 -3.76 -10.78
N LYS A 82 29.79 -3.77 -10.96
CA LYS A 82 30.66 -2.65 -10.56
C LYS A 82 30.33 -1.37 -11.33
N LYS A 83 30.15 -1.48 -12.65
CA LYS A 83 29.78 -0.35 -13.52
C LYS A 83 28.41 0.21 -13.17
N ILE A 84 27.45 -0.66 -12.86
CA ILE A 84 26.11 -0.25 -12.41
C ILE A 84 26.24 0.49 -11.07
N ALA A 85 26.99 -0.05 -10.12
CA ALA A 85 27.18 0.59 -8.81
C ALA A 85 27.81 1.98 -8.93
N GLU A 86 28.81 2.17 -9.79
CA GLU A 86 29.42 3.49 -10.05
C GLU A 86 28.44 4.48 -10.68
N LEU A 87 27.65 4.02 -11.65
CA LEU A 87 26.63 4.85 -12.30
C LEU A 87 25.54 5.27 -11.30
N GLN A 88 25.09 4.35 -10.46
CA GLN A 88 24.10 4.62 -9.41
C GLN A 88 24.68 5.55 -8.34
N LYS A 89 25.94 5.34 -7.95
CA LYS A 89 26.64 6.22 -7.01
C LYS A 89 26.68 7.66 -7.52
N LYS A 90 27.03 7.85 -8.79
CA LYS A 90 27.10 9.19 -9.40
C LYS A 90 25.73 9.86 -9.53
N ASN A 91 24.71 9.11 -9.94
CA ASN A 91 23.42 9.70 -10.33
C ASN A 91 22.40 9.77 -9.18
N ASN A 92 22.42 8.81 -8.25
CA ASN A 92 21.36 8.65 -7.25
C ASN A 92 21.85 8.79 -5.81
N PHE A 93 23.09 8.41 -5.51
CA PHE A 93 23.62 8.43 -4.14
C PHE A 93 24.61 9.56 -3.84
N ASN A 94 24.90 10.44 -4.81
CA ASN A 94 25.76 11.62 -4.64
C ASN A 94 25.01 12.92 -4.95
N SER A 95 23.78 13.03 -4.46
CA SER A 95 22.92 14.21 -4.63
C SER A 95 23.35 15.32 -3.66
N SER A 96 23.48 16.55 -4.18
CA SER A 96 23.66 17.75 -3.35
C SER A 96 22.46 17.96 -2.42
N LYS A 97 22.62 18.75 -1.35
CA LYS A 97 21.48 19.20 -0.52
C LYS A 97 20.37 19.84 -1.37
N GLN A 98 20.74 20.52 -2.45
CA GLN A 98 19.79 21.11 -3.39
C GLN A 98 19.03 20.05 -4.18
N ASP A 99 19.72 19.00 -4.66
CA ASP A 99 19.08 17.89 -5.39
C ASP A 99 18.15 17.09 -4.49
N MET A 100 18.58 16.82 -3.25
CA MET A 100 17.73 16.19 -2.23
C MET A 100 16.48 17.03 -1.97
N ARG A 101 16.61 18.36 -1.87
CA ARG A 101 15.46 19.26 -1.68
C ARG A 101 14.52 19.22 -2.89
N GLN A 102 15.04 19.20 -4.12
CA GLN A 102 14.23 19.09 -5.33
C GLN A 102 13.53 17.74 -5.42
N GLN A 103 14.21 16.64 -5.08
CA GLN A 103 13.62 15.30 -5.02
C GLN A 103 12.50 15.23 -3.98
N ALA A 104 12.73 15.79 -2.79
CA ALA A 104 11.71 15.88 -1.73
C ALA A 104 10.50 16.72 -2.17
N MET A 105 10.74 17.85 -2.85
CA MET A 105 9.65 18.68 -3.41
C MET A 105 8.84 17.92 -4.47
N ARG A 106 9.51 17.19 -5.37
CA ARG A 106 8.82 16.35 -6.37
C ARG A 106 7.99 15.27 -5.68
N LEU A 107 8.56 14.56 -4.71
CA LEU A 107 7.84 13.54 -3.96
C LEU A 107 6.62 14.14 -3.23
N ALA A 108 6.79 15.28 -2.57
CA ALA A 108 5.70 15.98 -1.90
C ALA A 108 4.60 16.41 -2.88
N SER A 109 4.97 16.85 -4.09
CA SER A 109 4.00 17.22 -5.13
C SER A 109 3.18 16.03 -5.63
N THR A 110 3.75 14.81 -5.67
CA THR A 110 3.01 13.59 -6.02
C THR A 110 1.89 13.28 -5.04
N TYR A 111 2.08 13.60 -3.76
CA TYR A 111 1.08 13.39 -2.70
C TYR A 111 0.22 14.64 -2.45
N ASN A 112 0.30 15.66 -3.31
CA ASN A 112 -0.63 16.77 -3.22
C ASN A 112 -2.05 16.26 -3.53
N ILE A 113 -3.03 16.70 -2.74
CA ILE A 113 -4.45 16.31 -2.87
C ILE A 113 -4.93 16.55 -4.30
N ASP A 114 -4.52 17.66 -4.92
CA ASP A 114 -4.88 17.98 -6.31
C ASP A 114 -4.31 16.96 -7.32
N ALA A 115 -3.09 16.47 -7.08
CA ALA A 115 -2.45 15.49 -7.95
C ALA A 115 -3.14 14.13 -7.82
N ILE A 116 -3.49 13.71 -6.60
CA ILE A 116 -4.21 12.47 -6.35
C ILE A 116 -5.62 12.53 -6.95
N GLU A 117 -6.33 13.64 -6.79
CA GLU A 117 -7.66 13.80 -7.35
C GLU A 117 -7.67 13.79 -8.88
N SER A 118 -6.62 14.29 -9.54
CA SER A 118 -6.50 14.22 -11.01
C SER A 118 -6.44 12.79 -11.56
N LEU A 119 -6.12 11.82 -10.70
CA LEU A 119 -6.10 10.39 -11.04
C LEU A 119 -7.47 9.72 -10.83
N ILE A 120 -8.41 10.38 -10.14
CA ILE A 120 -9.76 9.86 -9.88
C ILE A 120 -10.64 10.15 -11.10
N SER A 121 -11.20 9.10 -11.71
CA SER A 121 -12.00 9.23 -12.94
C SER A 121 -13.39 9.83 -12.73
N GLU A 122 -13.93 9.78 -11.51
CA GLU A 122 -15.24 10.36 -11.20
C GLU A 122 -15.12 11.82 -10.73
N PRO A 123 -16.00 12.72 -11.20
CA PRO A 123 -16.02 14.09 -10.73
C PRO A 123 -16.43 14.13 -9.24
N PRO A 124 -15.86 15.06 -8.45
CA PRO A 124 -16.18 15.17 -7.04
C PRO A 124 -17.66 15.51 -6.85
N LYS A 125 -18.28 14.94 -5.80
CA LYS A 125 -19.72 15.07 -5.53
C LYS A 125 -19.96 16.02 -4.36
N CYS A 126 -21.02 16.82 -4.46
CA CYS A 126 -21.43 17.75 -3.41
C CYS A 126 -21.87 16.99 -2.15
N VAL A 127 -21.37 17.38 -0.98
CA VAL A 127 -21.71 16.73 0.30
C VAL A 127 -23.21 16.87 0.62
N LEU A 128 -23.87 17.93 0.17
CA LEU A 128 -25.27 18.21 0.48
C LEU A 128 -26.27 17.52 -0.44
N CYS A 129 -25.97 17.42 -1.74
CA CYS A 129 -26.93 16.96 -2.74
C CYS A 129 -26.42 15.84 -3.65
N GLY A 130 -25.15 15.46 -3.55
CA GLY A 130 -24.53 14.40 -4.36
C GLY A 130 -24.30 14.76 -5.84
N ALA A 131 -24.71 15.95 -6.29
CA ALA A 131 -24.47 16.41 -7.66
C ALA A 131 -22.97 16.67 -7.92
N PRO A 132 -22.50 16.60 -9.18
CA PRO A 132 -21.14 16.97 -9.54
C PRO A 132 -20.81 18.38 -9.04
N SER A 133 -19.64 18.52 -8.44
CA SER A 133 -19.18 19.72 -7.78
C SER A 133 -17.86 20.20 -8.39
N SER A 134 -17.63 21.52 -8.34
CA SER A 134 -16.38 22.13 -8.82
C SER A 134 -15.70 23.01 -7.77
N LYS A 135 -16.34 23.26 -6.62
CA LYS A 135 -15.81 24.15 -5.58
C LYS A 135 -15.47 23.36 -4.32
N ARG A 136 -14.27 23.61 -3.79
CA ARG A 136 -13.81 23.10 -2.51
C ARG A 136 -14.07 24.08 -1.38
N CYS A 137 -14.27 23.54 -0.18
CA CYS A 137 -14.22 24.31 1.05
C CYS A 137 -12.88 25.02 1.19
N SER A 138 -12.87 26.35 1.27
CA SER A 138 -11.65 27.14 1.45
C SER A 138 -10.97 26.90 2.80
N ARG A 139 -11.71 26.40 3.79
CA ARG A 139 -11.22 26.16 5.16
C ARG A 139 -10.54 24.80 5.32
N CYS A 140 -11.14 23.71 4.82
CA CYS A 140 -10.63 22.35 5.01
C CYS A 140 -10.10 21.68 3.74
N GLN A 141 -10.44 22.19 2.55
CA GLN A 141 -10.08 21.65 1.24
C GLN A 141 -10.44 20.17 0.98
N ASN A 142 -11.17 19.51 1.88
CA ASN A 142 -11.57 18.11 1.75
C ASN A 142 -13.02 17.94 1.26
N GLU A 143 -13.85 18.96 1.44
CA GLU A 143 -15.28 18.92 1.11
C GLU A 143 -15.60 19.71 -0.15
N TRP A 144 -16.61 19.21 -0.88
CA TRP A 144 -17.04 19.74 -2.17
C TRP A 144 -18.48 20.25 -2.12
N TYR A 145 -18.72 21.39 -2.78
CA TYR A 145 -20.00 22.07 -2.81
C TYR A 145 -20.38 22.51 -4.23
N CYS A 146 -21.63 22.22 -4.63
CA CYS A 146 -22.14 22.60 -5.94
C CYS A 146 -22.31 24.12 -6.14
N ARG A 147 -22.20 24.93 -5.07
CA ARG A 147 -22.24 26.40 -5.09
C ARG A 147 -21.29 27.03 -4.09
#